data_AF-A0A258QBV7-F1
#
_entry.id   AF-A0A258QBV7-F1
#
_cell.length_a   1.000
_cell.length_b   1.000
_cell.length_c   1.000
_cell.angle_alpha   90.00
_cell.angle_beta   90.00
_cell.angle_gamma   90.00
#
_symmetry.space_group_name_H-M   'P 1'
#
loop_
_entity.id
_entity.type
_entity.pdbx_description
1 polymer ?
#
loop_
_entity_poly.entity_id
_entity_poly.type
_entity_poly.pdbx_seq_one_letter_code
_entity_poly.pdbx_strand_id
1 'polypeptide(L)'
;MAPRPVSPQGGRPPFPTETMVRILVLKRLYNLSDEQMEYQLLDRMSYQRFCGLSQAINIPDRTTVWVFENRIGAAGAQALFDGVSAQLLKKGFIARGGQIIDATLVPAPRQHFTRDDKEQIKENAMPADWSPAKRRQKNLDATWTKKHGKSHHGYKLSVNVDKTHKFIRKIVTDTASTHDSQHFEAVIDPANTNREVYADRGYPSAEREAWLKANGYRNRIQRKGHRNKPLSEAQQGRNHRIAKTRARVEHAFAAIEQMGGKLIRTIGQARANFAMTLMATCYNLKRLAYFQRKGIVPA
;
A
#
# COMPACT_ATOMS: atom_id res chain seq x y z
N MET A 1 -15.10 9.14 12.89
CA MET A 1 -14.79 8.23 11.75
C MET A 1 -15.65 6.96 11.79
N ALA A 2 -15.63 6.22 12.88
CA ALA A 2 -16.51 5.09 13.15
C ALA A 2 -16.68 4.94 14.69
N PRO A 3 -17.84 4.48 15.21
CA PRO A 3 -19.04 4.08 14.47
C PRO A 3 -19.74 5.25 13.76
N ARG A 4 -20.65 4.94 12.84
CA ARG A 4 -21.51 5.97 12.20
C ARG A 4 -22.46 6.50 13.28
N PRO A 5 -22.59 7.83 13.46
CA PRO A 5 -23.63 8.36 14.34
C PRO A 5 -25.01 7.98 13.79
N VAL A 6 -25.93 7.64 14.69
CA VAL A 6 -27.32 7.35 14.34
C VAL A 6 -27.97 8.66 13.89
N SER A 7 -28.70 8.63 12.77
CA SER A 7 -29.38 9.82 12.27
C SER A 7 -30.53 10.20 13.22
N PRO A 8 -30.60 11.46 13.69
CA PRO A 8 -31.74 11.91 14.51
C PRO A 8 -33.04 11.99 13.69
N GLN A 9 -32.96 12.04 12.37
CA GLN A 9 -34.12 12.14 11.46
C GLN A 9 -34.79 10.80 11.14
N GLY A 10 -34.32 9.69 11.73
CA GLY A 10 -34.78 8.35 11.40
C GLY A 10 -34.22 7.85 10.06
N GLY A 11 -33.86 6.56 10.01
CA GLY A 11 -33.29 5.94 8.82
C GLY A 11 -32.77 4.54 9.15
N ARG A 12 -32.42 3.77 8.11
CA ARG A 12 -31.91 2.40 8.30
C ARG A 12 -30.68 2.41 9.23
N PRO A 13 -30.67 1.58 10.30
CA PRO A 13 -29.54 1.53 11.22
C PRO A 13 -28.22 1.25 10.47
N PRO A 14 -27.12 1.90 10.88
CA PRO A 14 -25.83 1.65 10.27
C PRO A 14 -25.37 0.21 10.53
N PHE A 15 -24.73 -0.40 9.54
CA PHE A 15 -24.04 -1.67 9.75
C PHE A 15 -22.91 -1.52 10.77
N PRO A 16 -22.63 -2.56 11.57
CA PRO A 16 -21.49 -2.59 12.47
C PRO A 16 -20.18 -2.27 11.74
N THR A 17 -19.32 -1.49 12.38
CA THR A 17 -18.02 -1.11 11.80
C THR A 17 -17.19 -2.34 11.47
N GLU A 18 -17.23 -3.36 12.34
CA GLU A 18 -16.54 -4.62 12.11
C GLU A 18 -17.00 -5.31 10.81
N THR A 19 -18.31 -5.42 10.59
CA THR A 19 -18.87 -5.98 9.34
C THR A 19 -18.36 -5.23 8.12
N MET A 20 -18.38 -3.90 8.15
CA MET A 20 -17.89 -3.09 7.04
C MET A 20 -16.38 -3.26 6.82
N VAL A 21 -15.57 -3.36 7.87
CA VAL A 21 -14.13 -3.65 7.75
C VAL A 21 -13.89 -5.03 7.14
N ARG A 22 -14.65 -6.06 7.55
CA ARG A 22 -14.56 -7.40 6.97
C ARG A 22 -14.91 -7.39 5.48
N ILE A 23 -15.92 -6.60 5.08
CA ILE A 23 -16.26 -6.39 3.66
C ILE A 23 -15.08 -5.75 2.91
N LEU A 24 -14.44 -4.72 3.46
CA LEU A 24 -13.25 -4.11 2.84
C LEU A 24 -12.10 -5.11 2.67
N VAL A 25 -11.89 -6.00 3.66
CA VAL A 25 -10.88 -7.05 3.56
C VAL A 25 -11.19 -7.99 2.38
N LEU A 26 -12.42 -8.49 2.25
CA LEU A 26 -12.81 -9.33 1.12
C LEU A 26 -12.66 -8.58 -0.21
N LYS A 27 -13.16 -7.34 -0.28
CA LYS A 27 -13.07 -6.49 -1.46
C LYS A 27 -11.64 -6.36 -1.95
N ARG A 28 -10.67 -6.20 -1.04
CA ARG A 28 -9.25 -6.05 -1.39
C ARG A 28 -8.52 -7.35 -1.64
N LEU A 29 -8.84 -8.43 -0.92
CA LEU A 29 -8.25 -9.75 -1.17
C LEU A 29 -8.56 -10.29 -2.57
N TYR A 30 -9.72 -9.93 -3.13
CA TYR A 30 -10.19 -10.41 -4.42
C TYR A 30 -10.32 -9.31 -5.50
N ASN A 31 -9.80 -8.11 -5.23
CA ASN A 31 -9.89 -6.92 -6.10
C ASN A 31 -11.28 -6.65 -6.69
N LEU A 32 -12.32 -6.69 -5.85
CA LEU A 32 -13.70 -6.48 -6.24
C LEU A 32 -14.03 -4.97 -6.31
N SER A 33 -14.86 -4.58 -7.28
CA SER A 33 -15.56 -3.29 -7.23
C SER A 33 -16.62 -3.28 -6.13
N ASP A 34 -17.21 -2.12 -5.85
CA ASP A 34 -18.33 -2.06 -4.89
C ASP A 34 -19.55 -2.83 -5.40
N GLU A 35 -19.86 -2.73 -6.71
CA GLU A 35 -20.92 -3.51 -7.38
C GLU A 35 -20.66 -5.02 -7.27
N GLN A 36 -19.42 -5.43 -7.56
CA GLN A 36 -19.04 -6.84 -7.45
C GLN A 36 -19.11 -7.32 -5.99
N MET A 37 -18.70 -6.49 -5.03
CA MET A 37 -18.75 -6.85 -3.61
C MET A 37 -20.20 -7.05 -3.15
N GLU A 38 -21.11 -6.16 -3.53
CA GLU A 38 -22.55 -6.31 -3.28
C GLU A 38 -23.10 -7.61 -3.89
N TYR A 39 -22.83 -7.85 -5.17
CA TYR A 39 -23.24 -9.08 -5.85
C TYR A 39 -22.73 -10.33 -5.13
N GLN A 40 -21.46 -10.35 -4.74
CA GLN A 40 -20.86 -11.48 -4.02
C GLN A 40 -21.44 -11.67 -2.61
N LEU A 41 -21.88 -10.60 -1.94
CA LEU A 41 -22.58 -10.71 -0.65
C LEU A 41 -23.98 -11.31 -0.81
N LEU A 42 -24.67 -11.04 -1.91
CA LEU A 42 -25.98 -11.64 -2.21
C LEU A 42 -25.85 -13.13 -2.55
N ASP A 43 -24.82 -13.49 -3.31
CA ASP A 43 -24.66 -14.84 -3.86
C ASP A 43 -23.92 -15.82 -2.91
N ARG A 44 -22.93 -15.34 -2.14
CA ARG A 44 -22.02 -16.23 -1.40
C ARG A 44 -22.26 -16.25 0.11
N MET A 45 -22.80 -17.36 0.60
CA MET A 45 -22.96 -17.63 2.04
C MET A 45 -21.64 -17.60 2.82
N SER A 46 -20.52 -17.99 2.21
CA SER A 46 -19.20 -17.92 2.85
C SER A 46 -18.76 -16.47 3.11
N TYR A 47 -19.12 -15.53 2.24
CA TYR A 47 -18.84 -14.11 2.41
C TYR A 47 -19.74 -13.53 3.49
N GLN A 48 -21.04 -13.87 3.48
CA GLN A 48 -21.95 -13.46 4.54
C GLN A 48 -21.48 -13.96 5.91
N ARG A 49 -21.07 -15.24 6.02
CA ARG A 49 -20.53 -15.80 7.26
C ARG A 49 -19.27 -15.08 7.72
N PHE A 50 -18.33 -14.81 6.81
CA PHE A 50 -17.14 -14.05 7.14
C PHE A 50 -17.50 -12.64 7.61
N CYS A 51 -18.43 -11.94 6.95
CA CYS A 51 -18.83 -10.58 7.29
C CYS A 51 -19.78 -10.48 8.50
N GLY A 52 -20.21 -11.59 9.09
CA GLY A 52 -21.17 -11.60 10.20
C GLY A 52 -22.60 -11.25 9.77
N LEU A 53 -22.95 -11.56 8.51
CA LEU A 53 -24.25 -11.24 7.89
C LEU A 53 -25.17 -12.47 7.74
N SER A 54 -24.79 -13.64 8.26
CA SER A 54 -25.58 -14.88 8.08
C SER A 54 -27.01 -14.83 8.63
N GLN A 55 -27.29 -13.93 9.58
CA GLN A 55 -28.62 -13.70 10.16
C GLN A 55 -29.13 -12.28 9.85
N ALA A 56 -28.45 -11.55 8.97
CA ALA A 56 -28.82 -10.18 8.65
C ALA A 56 -29.99 -10.18 7.66
N ILE A 57 -31.04 -9.42 7.97
CA ILE A 57 -32.24 -9.29 7.13
C ILE A 57 -31.89 -8.66 5.78
N ASN A 58 -30.93 -7.72 5.73
CA ASN A 58 -30.37 -7.28 4.46
C ASN A 58 -28.88 -6.96 4.53
N ILE A 59 -28.24 -6.96 3.37
CA ILE A 59 -26.80 -6.70 3.20
C ILE A 59 -26.50 -5.22 2.91
N PRO A 60 -25.23 -4.79 3.07
CA PRO A 60 -24.77 -3.50 2.58
C PRO A 60 -24.75 -3.49 1.06
N ASP A 61 -25.47 -2.54 0.46
CA ASP A 61 -25.35 -2.26 -0.98
C ASP A 61 -24.03 -1.56 -1.30
N ARG A 62 -23.72 -1.45 -2.60
CA ARG A 62 -22.55 -0.75 -3.11
C ARG A 62 -22.41 0.67 -2.54
N THR A 63 -23.51 1.41 -2.47
CA THR A 63 -23.49 2.81 -2.00
C THR A 63 -23.08 2.87 -0.53
N THR A 64 -23.53 1.91 0.27
CA THR A 64 -23.18 1.77 1.69
C THR A 64 -21.69 1.48 1.86
N VAL A 65 -21.12 0.58 1.04
CA VAL A 65 -19.68 0.31 1.03
C VAL A 65 -18.89 1.56 0.63
N TRP A 66 -19.29 2.23 -0.45
CA TRP A 66 -18.64 3.45 -0.93
C TRP A 66 -18.68 4.58 0.11
N VAL A 67 -19.84 4.83 0.74
CA VAL A 67 -20.00 5.83 1.80
C VAL A 67 -19.10 5.50 2.99
N PHE A 68 -18.97 4.22 3.35
CA PHE A 68 -18.07 3.80 4.42
C PHE A 68 -16.60 4.06 4.07
N GLU A 69 -16.15 3.68 2.87
CA GLU A 69 -14.78 3.94 2.40
C GLU A 69 -14.44 5.44 2.46
N ASN A 70 -15.32 6.30 1.94
CA ASN A 70 -15.10 7.75 1.96
C ASN A 70 -15.12 8.32 3.39
N ARG A 71 -15.98 7.80 4.26
CA ARG A 71 -16.09 8.29 5.65
C ARG A 71 -14.86 7.98 6.48
N ILE A 72 -14.29 6.78 6.35
CA ILE A 72 -13.09 6.43 7.11
C ILE A 72 -11.83 7.00 6.44
N GLY A 73 -11.81 7.09 5.11
CA GLY A 73 -10.72 7.70 4.36
C GLY A 73 -9.33 7.14 4.69
N ALA A 74 -8.30 7.86 4.27
CA ALA A 74 -6.90 7.44 4.48
C ALA A 74 -6.55 7.22 5.97
N ALA A 75 -7.06 8.07 6.86
CA ALA A 75 -6.80 7.96 8.29
C ALA A 75 -7.42 6.68 8.90
N GLY A 76 -8.61 6.27 8.43
CA GLY A 76 -9.22 5.00 8.84
C GLY A 76 -8.47 3.78 8.30
N ALA A 77 -7.97 3.82 7.06
CA ALA A 77 -7.11 2.76 6.55
C ALA A 77 -5.79 2.65 7.34
N GLN A 78 -5.20 3.79 7.72
CA GLN A 78 -4.01 3.83 8.57
C GLN A 78 -4.30 3.22 9.94
N ALA A 79 -5.42 3.57 10.57
CA ALA A 79 -5.83 2.99 11.85
C ALA A 79 -6.02 1.46 11.76
N LEU A 80 -6.55 0.95 10.64
CA LEU A 80 -6.64 -0.50 10.39
C LEU A 80 -5.26 -1.15 10.23
N PHE A 81 -4.35 -0.51 9.49
CA PHE A 81 -2.97 -0.99 9.33
C PHE A 81 -2.23 -1.05 10.68
N ASP A 82 -2.37 0.00 11.50
CA ASP A 82 -1.77 0.10 12.83
C ASP A 82 -2.39 -0.93 13.79
N GLY A 83 -3.71 -1.13 13.72
CA GLY A 83 -4.41 -2.17 14.48
C GLY A 83 -3.92 -3.59 14.15
N VAL A 84 -3.69 -3.90 12.87
CA VAL A 84 -3.07 -5.17 12.46
C VAL A 84 -1.64 -5.26 12.97
N SER A 85 -0.87 -4.18 12.89
CA SER A 85 0.51 -4.13 13.39
C SER A 85 0.58 -4.38 14.90
N ALA A 86 -0.33 -3.81 15.69
CA ALA A 86 -0.46 -4.06 17.12
C ALA A 86 -0.81 -5.53 17.42
N GLN A 87 -1.68 -6.16 16.63
CA GLN A 87 -1.97 -7.59 16.76
C GLN A 87 -0.77 -8.47 16.45
N LEU A 88 0.03 -8.12 15.44
CA LEU A 88 1.29 -8.83 15.14
C LEU A 88 2.26 -8.77 16.32
N LEU A 89 2.40 -7.59 16.95
CA LEU A 89 3.23 -7.42 18.14
C LEU A 89 2.71 -8.24 19.33
N LYS A 90 1.41 -8.19 19.61
CA LYS A 90 0.77 -8.98 20.67
C LYS A 90 0.97 -10.49 20.48
N LYS A 91 1.03 -10.95 19.23
CA LYS A 91 1.30 -12.34 18.88
C LYS A 91 2.79 -12.71 18.87
N GLY A 92 3.69 -11.76 19.17
CA GLY A 92 5.13 -11.99 19.24
C GLY A 92 5.90 -11.81 17.93
N PHE A 93 5.24 -11.44 16.82
CA PHE A 93 5.91 -11.18 15.53
C PHE A 93 6.58 -9.79 15.52
N ILE A 94 7.58 -9.62 16.36
CA ILE A 94 8.34 -8.38 16.54
C ILE A 94 9.37 -8.24 15.42
N ALA A 95 9.58 -7.02 14.94
CA ALA A 95 10.58 -6.71 13.94
C ALA A 95 11.99 -6.73 14.57
N ARG A 96 12.72 -7.85 14.44
CA ARG A 96 14.08 -8.05 15.00
C ARG A 96 15.13 -8.48 13.96
N GLY A 97 14.71 -8.76 12.73
CA GLY A 97 15.59 -9.29 11.68
C GLY A 97 16.34 -8.24 10.86
N GLY A 98 16.04 -6.96 11.05
CA GLY A 98 16.42 -5.87 10.15
C GLY A 98 15.30 -5.53 9.17
N GLN A 99 15.54 -4.49 8.38
CA GLN A 99 14.50 -3.78 7.61
C GLN A 99 14.85 -3.81 6.12
N ILE A 100 13.90 -4.23 5.29
CA ILE A 100 14.03 -4.20 3.83
C ILE A 100 13.15 -3.08 3.31
N ILE A 101 13.78 -2.07 2.70
CA ILE A 101 13.10 -0.95 2.06
C ILE A 101 13.05 -1.21 0.55
N ASP A 102 11.85 -1.10 0.00
CA ASP A 102 11.64 -1.15 -1.44
C ASP A 102 10.37 -0.40 -1.84
N ALA A 103 10.26 -0.06 -3.13
CA ALA A 103 9.10 0.62 -3.67
C ALA A 103 8.54 -0.10 -4.90
N THR A 104 7.21 -0.15 -4.99
CA THR A 104 6.50 -0.70 -6.14
C THR A 104 5.61 0.36 -6.78
N LEU A 105 5.50 0.31 -8.11
CA LEU A 105 4.57 1.15 -8.86
C LEU A 105 3.21 0.48 -8.86
N VAL A 106 2.18 1.28 -8.60
CA VAL A 106 0.79 0.85 -8.49
C VAL A 106 0.04 1.48 -9.65
N PRO A 107 -0.24 0.73 -10.74
CA PRO A 107 -0.84 1.30 -11.94
C PRO A 107 -2.18 1.97 -11.66
N ALA A 108 -2.48 3.04 -12.40
CA ALA A 108 -3.80 3.64 -12.49
C ALA A 108 -4.24 3.70 -13.97
N PRO A 109 -5.55 3.69 -14.26
CA PRO A 109 -6.06 3.85 -15.62
C PRO A 109 -5.42 5.04 -16.32
N ARG A 110 -4.91 4.80 -17.54
CA ARG A 110 -4.35 5.86 -18.38
C ARG A 110 -5.50 6.68 -18.93
N GLN A 111 -5.41 8.00 -18.77
CA GLN A 111 -6.42 8.92 -19.28
C GLN A 111 -5.82 9.77 -20.40
N HIS A 112 -6.62 10.04 -21.43
CA HIS A 112 -6.24 10.93 -22.51
C HIS A 112 -6.49 12.38 -22.11
N PHE A 113 -5.49 13.23 -22.37
CA PHE A 113 -5.51 14.68 -22.22
C PHE A 113 -4.95 15.29 -23.50
N THR A 114 -5.60 16.33 -24.03
CA THR A 114 -5.06 17.10 -25.16
C THR A 114 -3.78 17.83 -24.75
N ARG A 115 -3.08 18.45 -25.71
CA ARG A 115 -1.91 19.28 -25.37
C ARG A 115 -2.32 20.46 -24.50
N ASP A 116 -3.38 21.15 -24.90
CA ASP A 116 -3.90 22.33 -24.21
C ASP A 116 -4.41 21.99 -22.80
N ASP A 117 -5.07 20.83 -22.62
CA ASP A 117 -5.46 20.31 -21.30
C ASP A 117 -4.23 20.24 -20.37
N LYS A 118 -3.12 19.67 -20.87
CA LYS A 118 -1.90 19.46 -20.07
C LYS A 118 -1.21 20.76 -19.71
N GLU A 119 -1.18 21.73 -20.62
CA GLU A 119 -0.61 23.07 -20.37
C GLU A 119 -1.40 23.78 -19.26
N GLN A 120 -2.72 23.79 -19.35
CA GLN A 120 -3.59 24.40 -18.33
C GLN A 120 -3.45 23.70 -16.97
N ILE A 121 -3.47 22.36 -16.94
CA ILE A 121 -3.31 21.59 -15.70
C ILE A 121 -1.95 21.86 -15.04
N LYS A 122 -0.89 22.03 -15.84
CA LYS A 122 0.46 22.35 -15.33
C LYS A 122 0.51 23.71 -14.65
N GLU A 123 -0.30 24.66 -15.09
CA GLU A 123 -0.48 25.99 -14.48
C GLU A 123 -1.50 25.98 -13.33
N ASN A 124 -1.94 24.80 -12.88
CA ASN A 124 -3.03 24.62 -11.91
C ASN A 124 -4.38 25.23 -12.35
N ALA A 125 -4.56 25.46 -13.65
CA ALA A 125 -5.82 25.91 -14.24
C ALA A 125 -6.66 24.71 -14.71
N MET A 126 -7.97 24.76 -14.46
CA MET A 126 -8.90 23.71 -14.92
C MET A 126 -9.42 24.03 -16.32
N PRO A 127 -9.38 23.07 -17.26
CA PRO A 127 -9.92 23.30 -18.60
C PRO A 127 -11.38 23.76 -18.59
N ALA A 128 -11.62 24.88 -19.27
CA ALA A 128 -12.92 25.55 -19.30
C ALA A 128 -13.99 24.70 -20.01
N ASP A 129 -13.60 23.93 -21.03
CA ASP A 129 -14.47 23.02 -21.79
C ASP A 129 -14.89 21.78 -20.97
N TRP A 130 -14.25 21.51 -19.82
CA TRP A 130 -14.61 20.36 -19.01
C TRP A 130 -15.86 20.65 -18.18
N SER A 131 -16.95 19.94 -18.48
CA SER A 131 -18.13 19.93 -17.64
C SER A 131 -17.81 19.46 -16.21
N PRO A 132 -18.61 19.84 -15.19
CA PRO A 132 -18.42 19.37 -13.82
C PRO A 132 -18.37 17.84 -13.71
N ALA A 133 -19.12 17.12 -14.55
CA ALA A 133 -19.10 15.66 -14.60
C ALA A 133 -17.78 15.12 -15.16
N LYS A 134 -17.27 15.69 -16.25
CA LYS A 134 -15.97 15.33 -16.84
C LYS A 134 -14.84 15.55 -15.84
N ARG A 135 -14.83 16.70 -15.13
CA ARG A 135 -13.84 17.02 -14.09
C ARG A 135 -13.76 15.95 -13.01
N ARG A 136 -14.90 15.47 -12.48
CA ARG A 136 -14.94 14.43 -11.44
C ARG A 136 -14.40 13.06 -11.89
N GLN A 137 -14.34 12.81 -13.20
CA GLN A 137 -13.83 11.57 -13.77
C GLN A 137 -12.34 11.62 -14.12
N LYS A 138 -11.71 12.80 -14.03
CA LYS A 138 -10.28 12.98 -14.35
C LYS A 138 -9.41 12.80 -13.11
N ASN A 139 -8.40 11.94 -13.23
CA ASN A 139 -7.38 11.75 -12.22
C ASN A 139 -6.18 12.63 -12.56
N LEU A 140 -6.09 13.76 -11.87
CA LEU A 140 -5.02 14.73 -12.04
C LEU A 140 -3.80 14.43 -11.14
N ASP A 141 -3.97 13.58 -10.13
CA ASP A 141 -2.93 13.26 -9.15
C ASP A 141 -1.99 12.13 -9.61
N ALA A 142 -2.49 11.21 -10.43
CA ALA A 142 -1.65 10.13 -10.95
C ALA A 142 -0.61 10.68 -11.94
N THR A 143 0.65 10.30 -11.77
CA THR A 143 1.75 10.82 -12.59
C THR A 143 2.39 9.74 -13.44
N TRP A 144 3.19 10.18 -14.42
CA TRP A 144 3.99 9.32 -15.27
C TRP A 144 5.41 9.17 -14.74
N THR A 145 5.99 7.99 -14.91
CA THR A 145 7.41 7.72 -14.67
C THR A 145 7.96 6.71 -15.67
N LYS A 146 9.27 6.70 -15.89
CA LYS A 146 9.95 5.74 -16.78
C LYS A 146 10.85 4.84 -15.95
N LYS A 147 10.58 3.53 -15.98
CA LYS A 147 11.37 2.51 -15.29
C LYS A 147 11.74 1.42 -16.29
N HIS A 148 13.03 1.06 -16.37
CA HIS A 148 13.55 0.06 -17.33
C HIS A 148 13.11 0.29 -18.79
N GLY A 149 13.13 1.55 -19.24
CA GLY A 149 12.74 1.91 -20.60
C GLY A 149 11.22 1.96 -20.85
N LYS A 150 10.39 1.48 -19.90
CA LYS A 150 8.93 1.45 -20.03
C LYS A 150 8.30 2.59 -19.24
N SER A 151 7.25 3.18 -19.81
CA SER A 151 6.45 4.23 -19.17
C SER A 151 5.33 3.63 -18.31
N HIS A 152 5.26 4.08 -17.07
CA HIS A 152 4.26 3.68 -16.08
C HIS A 152 3.46 4.90 -15.66
N HIS A 153 2.16 4.70 -15.43
CA HIS A 153 1.24 5.74 -14.98
C HIS A 153 0.52 5.26 -13.73
N GLY A 154 0.51 6.08 -12.67
CA GLY A 154 -0.21 5.76 -11.45
C GLY A 154 0.48 6.31 -10.20
N TYR A 155 0.54 5.46 -9.19
CA TYR A 155 1.02 5.79 -7.85
C TYR A 155 2.23 4.93 -7.47
N LYS A 156 2.77 5.21 -6.28
CA LYS A 156 3.91 4.55 -5.69
C LYS A 156 3.58 4.11 -4.28
N LEU A 157 3.94 2.87 -3.97
CA LEU A 157 3.89 2.31 -2.63
C LEU A 157 5.30 1.94 -2.21
N SER A 158 5.89 2.75 -1.33
CA SER A 158 7.12 2.44 -0.62
C SER A 158 6.81 1.69 0.66
N VAL A 159 7.55 0.62 0.93
CA VAL A 159 7.31 -0.25 2.08
C VAL A 159 8.59 -0.54 2.84
N ASN A 160 8.44 -0.76 4.14
CA ASN A 160 9.42 -1.42 4.99
C ASN A 160 8.92 -2.81 5.35
N VAL A 161 9.66 -3.84 4.96
CA VAL A 161 9.35 -5.23 5.24
C VAL A 161 10.35 -5.79 6.23
N ASP A 162 9.84 -6.45 7.28
CA ASP A 162 10.71 -7.11 8.25
C ASP A 162 11.41 -8.31 7.59
N LYS A 163 12.72 -8.42 7.79
CA LYS A 163 13.52 -9.46 7.13
C LYS A 163 13.07 -10.88 7.50
N THR A 164 12.72 -11.13 8.75
CA THR A 164 12.49 -12.49 9.27
C THR A 164 11.16 -13.05 8.79
N HIS A 165 10.08 -12.35 9.14
CA HIS A 165 8.72 -12.80 8.96
C HIS A 165 8.07 -12.22 7.71
N LYS A 166 8.69 -11.23 7.03
CA LYS A 166 8.18 -10.56 5.82
C LYS A 166 6.84 -9.81 5.99
N PHE A 167 6.50 -9.36 7.19
CA PHE A 167 5.38 -8.42 7.37
C PHE A 167 5.80 -7.01 6.96
N ILE A 168 4.86 -6.26 6.39
CA ILE A 168 5.04 -4.83 6.12
C ILE A 168 4.85 -4.07 7.44
N ARG A 169 5.82 -3.24 7.82
CA ARG A 169 5.86 -2.49 9.09
C ARG A 169 5.59 -1.01 8.94
N LYS A 170 6.04 -0.42 7.85
CA LYS A 170 5.80 0.97 7.48
C LYS A 170 5.50 1.04 5.98
N ILE A 171 4.69 2.02 5.62
CA ILE A 171 4.40 2.33 4.23
C ILE A 171 4.42 3.85 4.03
N VAL A 172 4.75 4.27 2.81
CA VAL A 172 4.53 5.63 2.31
C VAL A 172 3.94 5.51 0.92
N THR A 173 2.93 6.32 0.66
CA THR A 173 2.17 6.35 -0.59
C THR A 173 2.34 7.70 -1.25
N ASP A 174 2.64 7.71 -2.54
CA ASP A 174 2.79 8.95 -3.32
C ASP A 174 2.47 8.70 -4.80
N THR A 175 2.69 9.68 -5.66
CA THR A 175 2.57 9.56 -7.11
C THR A 175 3.74 8.75 -7.71
N ALA A 176 3.58 8.23 -8.93
CA ALA A 176 4.60 7.38 -9.56
C ALA A 176 5.93 8.10 -9.85
N SER A 177 5.90 9.41 -10.09
CA SER A 177 7.06 10.24 -10.43
C SER A 177 7.99 10.54 -9.25
N THR A 178 7.49 10.53 -8.01
CA THR A 178 8.30 10.84 -6.82
C THR A 178 9.51 9.91 -6.74
N HIS A 179 10.71 10.43 -6.48
CA HIS A 179 11.89 9.56 -6.42
C HIS A 179 11.89 8.71 -5.14
N ASP A 180 12.18 7.41 -5.27
CA ASP A 180 12.11 6.43 -4.16
C ASP A 180 12.90 6.87 -2.91
N SER A 181 14.02 7.56 -3.12
CA SER A 181 14.87 8.05 -2.03
C SER A 181 14.18 9.06 -1.11
N GLN A 182 13.14 9.76 -1.57
CA GLN A 182 12.41 10.76 -0.76
C GLN A 182 11.56 10.10 0.33
N HIS A 183 11.23 8.82 0.17
CA HIS A 183 10.45 8.07 1.16
C HIS A 183 11.33 7.32 2.17
N PHE A 184 12.65 7.27 1.95
CA PHE A 184 13.53 6.34 2.64
C PHE A 184 13.47 6.52 4.16
N GLU A 185 13.65 7.75 4.65
CA GLU A 185 13.66 8.05 6.07
C GLU A 185 12.26 7.85 6.69
N ALA A 186 11.20 8.19 5.94
CA ALA A 186 9.81 8.04 6.39
C ALA A 186 9.35 6.58 6.53
N VAL A 187 9.94 5.65 5.78
CA VAL A 187 9.64 4.22 5.91
C VAL A 187 10.54 3.50 6.91
N ILE A 188 11.55 4.15 7.50
CA ILE A 188 12.37 3.52 8.55
C ILE A 188 11.48 3.25 9.78
N ASP A 189 11.61 2.05 10.33
CA ASP A 189 10.93 1.67 11.57
C ASP A 189 11.92 1.76 12.75
N PRO A 190 11.91 2.84 13.55
CA PRO A 190 12.83 2.97 14.67
C PRO A 190 12.60 1.94 15.78
N ALA A 191 11.43 1.27 15.80
CA ALA A 191 11.12 0.22 16.77
C ALA A 191 11.76 -1.13 16.43
N ASN A 192 12.33 -1.31 15.24
CA ASN A 192 13.07 -2.53 14.92
C ASN A 192 14.39 -2.54 15.69
N THR A 193 14.59 -3.58 16.50
CA THR A 193 15.78 -3.67 17.36
C THR A 193 17.05 -3.95 16.56
N ASN A 194 16.93 -4.50 15.35
CA ASN A 194 18.06 -4.70 14.47
C ASN A 194 18.24 -3.52 13.52
N ARG A 195 19.42 -2.93 13.63
CA ARG A 195 19.82 -1.71 12.94
C ARG A 195 20.25 -1.91 11.48
N GLU A 196 20.16 -3.11 10.91
CA GLU A 196 20.47 -3.31 9.48
C GLU A 196 19.34 -2.84 8.57
N VAL A 197 19.69 -1.98 7.59
CA VAL A 197 18.76 -1.43 6.61
C VAL A 197 19.18 -1.83 5.19
N TYR A 198 18.33 -2.60 4.51
CA TYR A 198 18.57 -3.17 3.19
C TYR A 198 17.78 -2.41 2.11
N ALA A 199 18.45 -1.86 1.10
CA ALA A 199 17.80 -1.16 -0.01
C ALA A 199 18.57 -1.31 -1.34
N ASP A 200 17.94 -0.95 -2.46
CA ASP A 200 18.55 -1.08 -3.80
C ASP A 200 19.61 -0.01 -4.10
N ARG A 201 20.22 -0.15 -5.28
CA ARG A 201 21.24 0.76 -5.84
C ARG A 201 20.72 2.15 -6.24
N GLY A 202 19.43 2.42 -6.12
CA GLY A 202 18.78 3.72 -6.29
C GLY A 202 18.72 4.54 -5.00
N TYR A 203 18.94 3.92 -3.84
CA TYR A 203 18.98 4.60 -2.53
C TYR A 203 20.34 5.11 -2.03
N PRO A 204 21.54 4.80 -2.57
CA PRO A 204 22.76 5.30 -1.96
C PRO A 204 22.96 6.81 -2.20
N SER A 205 23.27 7.57 -1.15
CA SER A 205 23.79 8.95 -1.18
C SER A 205 24.74 9.17 0.01
N ALA A 206 25.65 10.15 -0.10
CA ALA A 206 26.58 10.48 0.97
C ALA A 206 25.84 10.97 2.24
N GLU A 207 24.85 11.83 2.05
CA GLU A 207 23.95 12.30 3.12
C GLU A 207 23.25 11.15 3.84
N ARG A 208 22.74 10.16 3.10
CA ARG A 208 22.05 9.01 3.68
C ARG A 208 23.00 8.08 4.42
N GLU A 209 24.21 7.90 3.92
CA GLU A 209 25.23 7.14 4.63
C GLU A 209 25.61 7.81 5.96
N ALA A 210 25.79 9.14 5.96
CA ALA A 210 26.03 9.92 7.16
C ALA A 210 24.84 9.85 8.13
N TRP A 211 23.60 10.01 7.63
CA TRP A 211 22.39 9.93 8.43
C TRP A 211 22.21 8.53 9.06
N LEU A 212 22.40 7.46 8.29
CA LEU A 212 22.34 6.09 8.80
C LEU A 212 23.36 5.88 9.91
N LYS A 213 24.61 6.33 9.71
CA LYS A 213 25.67 6.23 10.72
C LYS A 213 25.32 7.01 11.99
N ALA A 214 24.87 8.26 11.84
CA ALA A 214 24.48 9.13 12.95
C ALA A 214 23.32 8.54 13.77
N ASN A 215 22.39 7.83 13.13
CA ASN A 215 21.25 7.18 13.77
C ASN A 215 21.52 5.72 14.17
N GLY A 216 22.77 5.26 14.11
CA GLY A 216 23.18 3.92 14.56
C GLY A 216 22.75 2.77 13.64
N TYR A 217 22.35 3.06 12.39
CA TYR A 217 21.99 2.06 11.39
C TYR A 217 23.21 1.51 10.65
N ARG A 218 23.18 0.20 10.40
CA ARG A 218 24.15 -0.51 9.56
C ARG A 218 23.68 -0.46 8.10
N ASN A 219 24.45 0.24 7.28
CA ASN A 219 24.17 0.45 5.86
C ASN A 219 24.31 -0.86 5.04
N ARG A 220 23.17 -1.47 4.67
CA ARG A 220 23.06 -2.58 3.72
C ARG A 220 22.38 -2.15 2.42
N ILE A 221 22.63 -0.92 1.97
CA ILE A 221 22.21 -0.43 0.66
C ILE A 221 23.19 -0.89 -0.42
N GLN A 222 22.70 -1.34 -1.57
CA GLN A 222 23.55 -1.74 -2.68
C GLN A 222 24.35 -0.55 -3.22
N ARG A 223 25.64 -0.77 -3.53
CA ARG A 223 26.49 0.25 -4.16
C ARG A 223 26.14 0.39 -5.64
N LYS A 224 26.28 1.60 -6.16
CA LYS A 224 26.12 1.92 -7.58
C LYS A 224 27.49 2.20 -8.19
N GLY A 225 27.78 1.59 -9.33
CA GLY A 225 28.95 1.97 -10.11
C GLY A 225 28.73 3.32 -10.78
N HIS A 226 29.80 4.06 -11.04
CA HIS A 226 29.75 5.34 -11.74
C HIS A 226 30.40 5.20 -13.13
N ARG A 227 30.16 6.19 -13.99
CA ARG A 227 30.83 6.26 -15.30
C ARG A 227 32.34 6.19 -15.07
N ASN A 228 33.01 5.27 -15.76
CA ASN A 228 34.45 5.01 -15.65
C ASN A 228 34.95 4.53 -14.27
N LYS A 229 34.03 4.19 -13.36
CA LYS A 229 34.35 3.61 -12.04
C LYS A 229 33.39 2.45 -11.76
N PRO A 230 33.59 1.29 -12.42
CA PRO A 230 32.76 0.11 -12.19
C PRO A 230 32.93 -0.40 -10.75
N LEU A 231 31.99 -1.23 -10.32
CA LEU A 231 32.07 -1.87 -9.00
C LEU A 231 33.22 -2.87 -8.98
N SER A 232 34.04 -2.85 -7.94
CA SER A 232 35.03 -3.90 -7.71
C SER A 232 34.36 -5.24 -7.39
N GLU A 233 35.05 -6.36 -7.57
CA GLU A 233 34.53 -7.70 -7.27
C GLU A 233 34.01 -7.82 -5.83
N ALA A 234 34.73 -7.25 -4.86
CA ALA A 234 34.29 -7.20 -3.47
C ALA A 234 32.96 -6.44 -3.29
N GLN A 235 32.77 -5.34 -4.04
CA GLN A 235 31.52 -4.57 -4.01
C GLN A 235 30.38 -5.34 -4.69
N GLN A 236 30.66 -6.05 -5.78
CA GLN A 236 29.70 -6.91 -6.45
C GLN A 236 29.26 -8.06 -5.53
N GLY A 237 30.20 -8.72 -4.86
CA GLY A 237 29.92 -9.77 -3.87
C GLY A 237 29.12 -9.24 -2.67
N ARG A 238 29.39 -8.02 -2.19
CA ARG A 238 28.54 -7.35 -1.19
C ARG A 238 27.12 -7.11 -1.72
N ASN A 239 26.98 -6.57 -2.94
CA ASN A 239 25.69 -6.30 -3.56
C ASN A 239 24.88 -7.59 -3.78
N HIS A 240 25.53 -8.69 -4.14
CA HIS A 240 24.90 -10.01 -4.30
C HIS A 240 24.33 -10.52 -2.97
N ARG A 241 25.11 -10.45 -1.88
CA ARG A 241 24.63 -10.83 -0.52
C ARG A 241 23.43 -9.98 -0.08
N ILE A 242 23.46 -8.68 -0.37
CA ILE A 242 22.34 -7.76 -0.09
C ILE A 242 21.12 -8.12 -0.95
N ALA A 243 21.32 -8.37 -2.25
CA ALA A 243 20.24 -8.75 -3.19
C ALA A 243 19.49 -9.99 -2.70
N LYS A 244 20.21 -11.03 -2.27
CA LYS A 244 19.62 -12.27 -1.73
C LYS A 244 18.69 -12.01 -0.54
N THR A 245 19.06 -11.07 0.34
CA THR A 245 18.20 -10.66 1.45
C THR A 245 17.00 -9.85 0.96
N ARG A 246 17.23 -8.90 0.04
CA ARG A 246 16.18 -8.01 -0.49
C ARG A 246 15.13 -8.74 -1.29
N ALA A 247 15.47 -9.81 -2.00
CA ALA A 247 14.51 -10.66 -2.74
C ALA A 247 13.33 -11.14 -1.87
N ARG A 248 13.46 -11.10 -0.53
CA ARG A 248 12.35 -11.39 0.38
C ARG A 248 11.17 -10.42 0.23
N VAL A 249 11.39 -9.14 -0.08
CA VAL A 249 10.33 -8.13 -0.29
C VAL A 249 9.51 -8.41 -1.55
N GLU A 250 10.11 -9.06 -2.55
CA GLU A 250 9.42 -9.44 -3.79
C GLU A 250 8.25 -10.39 -3.50
N HIS A 251 8.34 -11.24 -2.47
CA HIS A 251 7.21 -12.06 -2.04
C HIS A 251 6.04 -11.22 -1.52
N ALA A 252 6.31 -10.10 -0.86
CA ALA A 252 5.25 -9.21 -0.39
C ALA A 252 4.55 -8.56 -1.59
N PHE A 253 5.32 -8.05 -2.55
CA PHE A 253 4.76 -7.46 -3.76
C PHE A 253 4.07 -8.46 -4.67
N ALA A 254 4.59 -9.68 -4.80
CA ALA A 254 3.95 -10.76 -5.55
C ALA A 254 2.64 -11.19 -4.88
N ALA A 255 2.60 -11.30 -3.56
CA ALA A 255 1.37 -11.59 -2.83
C ALA A 255 0.34 -10.47 -2.99
N ILE A 256 0.76 -9.20 -2.99
CA ILE A 256 -0.12 -8.07 -3.30
C ILE A 256 -0.66 -8.16 -4.72
N GLU A 257 0.18 -8.51 -5.69
CA GLU A 257 -0.24 -8.71 -7.08
C GLU A 257 -1.26 -9.84 -7.23
N GLN A 258 -1.10 -10.93 -6.49
CA GLN A 258 -2.01 -12.07 -6.48
C GLN A 258 -3.38 -11.78 -5.83
N MET A 259 -3.54 -10.66 -5.11
CA MET A 259 -4.85 -10.25 -4.55
C MET A 259 -5.77 -9.61 -5.61
N GLY A 260 -5.66 -10.05 -6.87
CA GLY A 260 -6.45 -9.56 -8.01
C GLY A 260 -5.82 -8.40 -8.79
N GLY A 261 -4.52 -8.14 -8.62
CA GLY A 261 -3.73 -7.17 -9.37
C GLY A 261 -3.38 -5.90 -8.57
N LYS A 262 -2.35 -5.17 -9.03
CA LYS A 262 -1.89 -3.90 -8.43
C LYS A 262 -2.62 -2.65 -8.96
N LEU A 263 -3.67 -2.80 -9.75
CA LEU A 263 -4.35 -1.66 -10.39
C LEU A 263 -5.26 -0.91 -9.40
N ILE A 264 -5.05 0.39 -9.24
CA ILE A 264 -5.95 1.28 -8.50
C ILE A 264 -6.90 1.98 -9.48
N ARG A 265 -8.20 1.77 -9.30
CA ARG A 265 -9.26 2.40 -10.11
C ARG A 265 -9.83 3.68 -9.49
N THR A 266 -9.40 4.04 -8.28
CA THR A 266 -9.89 5.23 -7.60
C THR A 266 -9.25 6.48 -8.18
N ILE A 267 -10.02 7.57 -8.19
CA ILE A 267 -9.58 8.90 -8.59
C ILE A 267 -9.19 9.68 -7.33
N GLY A 268 -8.00 10.28 -7.37
CA GLY A 268 -7.50 11.16 -6.32
C GLY A 268 -6.51 10.49 -5.36
N GLN A 269 -5.49 11.24 -4.94
CA GLN A 269 -4.40 10.78 -4.07
C GLN A 269 -4.94 10.21 -2.75
N ALA A 270 -5.91 10.86 -2.11
CA ALA A 270 -6.48 10.40 -0.84
C ALA A 270 -7.08 8.99 -0.93
N ARG A 271 -7.79 8.69 -2.03
CA ARG A 271 -8.37 7.35 -2.26
C ARG A 271 -7.33 6.33 -2.70
N ALA A 272 -6.30 6.77 -3.43
CA ALA A 272 -5.16 5.92 -3.77
C ALA A 272 -4.38 5.52 -2.50
N ASN A 273 -4.12 6.46 -1.59
CA ASN A 273 -3.50 6.21 -0.29
C ASN A 273 -4.31 5.20 0.52
N PHE A 274 -5.63 5.39 0.59
CA PHE A 274 -6.56 4.45 1.21
C PHE A 274 -6.43 3.03 0.63
N ALA A 275 -6.48 2.91 -0.70
CA ALA A 275 -6.40 1.62 -1.37
C ALA A 275 -5.05 0.92 -1.15
N MET A 276 -3.92 1.62 -1.31
CA MET A 276 -2.58 1.06 -1.09
C MET A 276 -2.35 0.66 0.37
N THR A 277 -2.87 1.45 1.32
CA THR A 277 -2.80 1.11 2.75
C THR A 277 -3.56 -0.17 3.02
N LEU A 278 -4.78 -0.32 2.51
CA LEU A 278 -5.54 -1.55 2.65
C LEU A 278 -4.90 -2.75 1.94
N MET A 279 -4.19 -2.56 0.82
CA MET A 279 -3.40 -3.64 0.20
C MET A 279 -2.33 -4.16 1.16
N ALA A 280 -1.57 -3.27 1.82
CA ALA A 280 -0.58 -3.66 2.80
C ALA A 280 -1.21 -4.34 4.04
N THR A 281 -2.34 -3.81 4.53
CA THR A 281 -3.11 -4.40 5.63
C THR A 281 -3.58 -5.82 5.30
N CYS A 282 -4.19 -6.02 4.13
CA CYS A 282 -4.70 -7.32 3.70
C CYS A 282 -3.58 -8.33 3.44
N TYR A 283 -2.43 -7.87 2.92
CA TYR A 283 -1.23 -8.69 2.82
C TYR A 283 -0.80 -9.22 4.20
N ASN A 284 -0.68 -8.33 5.19
CA ASN A 284 -0.29 -8.71 6.56
C ASN A 284 -1.30 -9.69 7.18
N LEU A 285 -2.60 -9.46 7.03
CA LEU A 285 -3.65 -10.38 7.50
C LEU A 285 -3.55 -11.76 6.84
N LYS A 286 -3.46 -11.81 5.51
CA LYS A 286 -3.32 -13.06 4.75
C LYS A 286 -2.07 -13.84 5.17
N ARG A 287 -0.98 -13.11 5.40
CA ARG A 287 0.30 -13.68 5.85
C ARG A 287 0.24 -14.22 7.27
N LEU A 288 -0.41 -13.50 8.18
CA LEU A 288 -0.62 -13.94 9.55
C LEU A 288 -1.49 -15.20 9.58
N ALA A 289 -2.59 -15.22 8.83
CA ALA A 289 -3.46 -16.39 8.70
C ALA A 289 -2.69 -17.62 8.16
N TYR A 290 -1.80 -17.41 7.19
CA TYR A 290 -0.90 -18.46 6.69
C TYR A 290 0.02 -18.99 7.80
N PHE A 291 0.63 -18.11 8.60
CA PHE A 291 1.51 -18.52 9.69
C PHE A 291 0.77 -19.33 10.74
N GLN A 292 -0.42 -18.87 11.13
CA GLN A 292 -1.28 -19.59 12.09
C GLN A 292 -1.68 -20.96 11.55
N ARG A 293 -2.09 -21.06 10.28
CA ARG A 293 -2.43 -22.35 9.65
C ARG A 293 -1.24 -23.31 9.57
N LYS A 294 -0.02 -22.80 9.43
CA LYS A 294 1.21 -23.60 9.35
C LYS A 294 1.90 -23.81 10.70
N GLY A 295 1.33 -23.33 11.80
CA GLY A 295 1.95 -23.44 13.13
C GLY A 295 3.27 -22.68 13.25
N ILE A 296 3.50 -21.66 12.42
CA ILE A 296 4.73 -20.84 12.49
C ILE A 296 4.59 -19.91 13.69
N VAL A 297 5.40 -20.17 14.71
CA VAL A 297 5.50 -19.35 15.91
C VAL A 297 6.64 -18.33 15.77
N PRO A 298 6.54 -17.16 16.42
CA PRO A 298 7.67 -16.24 16.50
C PRO A 298 8.82 -16.87 17.30
N ALA A 299 10.04 -16.49 16.91
CA ALA A 299 11.27 -16.86 17.61
C ALA A 299 11.50 -16.00 18.85
#